data_AF-A0A353K1M4-F1
#
_entry.id   AF-A0A353K1M4-F1
#
_cell.length_a   1.000
_cell.length_b   1.000
_cell.length_c   1.000
_cell.angle_alpha   90.00
_cell.angle_beta   90.00
_cell.angle_gamma   90.00
#
_symmetry.space_group_name_H-M   'P 1'
#
loop_
_entity.id
_entity.type
_entity.pdbx_description
1 polymer ?
#
loop_
_entity_poly.entity_id
_entity_poly.type
_entity_poly.pdbx_seq_one_letter_code
_entity_poly.pdbx_strand_id
1 'polypeptide(L)'
;MKLDKSYVPKILKKSFSFLIAGAIVTGVTLIMPNSYSIFTKKYETLGNVSAISKNELIEDFKVVNDGIPTIKIKKTKDLGYDPIVYFSVEGEAASYILHIQPVKLVDDSQYYNVPINVNVNLYQVIDLLKNYKQDCVPGKIRLKYLNEFIDEEAELKLSKSYL
;
A
#
# COMPACT_ATOMS: atom_id res chain seq x y z
N MET A 1 55.01 12.34 -33.51
CA MET A 1 55.18 11.55 -32.27
C MET A 1 55.08 10.07 -32.62
N LYS A 2 56.22 9.41 -32.90
CA LYS A 2 56.24 7.97 -33.23
C LYS A 2 56.12 7.19 -31.93
N LEU A 3 54.97 6.53 -31.72
CA LEU A 3 54.82 5.56 -30.64
C LEU A 3 55.83 4.43 -30.88
N ASP A 4 56.77 4.29 -29.96
CA ASP A 4 57.76 3.22 -29.98
C ASP A 4 57.03 1.87 -29.90
N LYS A 5 57.20 1.05 -30.96
CA LYS A 5 56.52 -0.25 -31.16
C LYS A 5 56.76 -1.23 -30.00
N SER A 6 57.76 -0.97 -29.15
CA SER A 6 58.06 -1.78 -27.96
C SER A 6 57.05 -1.65 -26.81
N TYR A 7 56.20 -0.61 -26.78
CA TYR A 7 55.30 -0.35 -25.64
C TYR A 7 53.91 -1.00 -25.79
N VAL A 8 53.42 -1.11 -27.02
CA VAL A 8 52.13 -1.74 -27.35
C VAL A 8 51.99 -3.18 -26.81
N PRO A 9 52.97 -4.08 -26.98
CA PRO A 9 52.85 -5.45 -26.45
C PRO A 9 52.89 -5.50 -24.91
N LYS A 10 53.53 -4.53 -24.24
CA LYS A 10 53.55 -4.45 -22.76
C LYS A 10 52.18 -4.01 -22.22
N ILE A 11 51.52 -3.07 -22.89
CA ILE A 11 50.17 -2.62 -22.52
C ILE A 11 49.15 -3.74 -22.75
N LEU A 12 49.22 -4.42 -23.90
CA LEU A 12 48.35 -5.57 -24.20
C LEU A 12 48.49 -6.70 -23.18
N LYS A 13 49.71 -7.06 -22.77
CA LYS A 13 49.94 -8.07 -21.73
C LYS A 13 49.34 -7.66 -20.38
N LYS A 14 49.46 -6.39 -19.99
CA LYS A 14 48.84 -5.88 -18.75
C LYS A 14 47.31 -5.94 -18.83
N SER A 15 46.71 -5.44 -19.92
CA SER A 15 45.25 -5.49 -20.10
C SER A 15 44.71 -6.92 -20.10
N PHE A 16 45.42 -7.86 -20.75
CA PHE A 16 45.03 -9.27 -20.76
C PHE A 16 45.12 -9.91 -19.36
N SER A 17 46.12 -9.54 -18.56
CA SER A 17 46.22 -10.02 -17.18
C SER A 17 45.07 -9.54 -16.28
N PHE A 18 44.59 -8.30 -16.47
CA PHE A 18 43.41 -7.80 -15.75
C PHE A 18 42.12 -8.51 -16.17
N LEU A 19 41.97 -8.85 -17.45
CA LEU A 19 40.83 -9.63 -17.93
C LEU A 19 40.81 -11.04 -17.34
N ILE A 20 41.96 -11.71 -17.28
CA ILE A 20 42.08 -13.03 -16.67
C ILE A 20 41.78 -12.97 -15.16
N ALA A 21 42.32 -11.97 -14.46
CA ALA A 21 42.04 -11.79 -13.04
C ALA A 21 40.53 -11.57 -12.78
N GLY A 22 39.86 -10.77 -13.62
CA GLY A 22 38.40 -10.58 -13.56
C GLY A 22 37.64 -11.89 -13.78
N ALA A 23 38.01 -12.67 -14.79
CA ALA A 23 37.37 -13.95 -15.09
C ALA A 23 37.53 -14.97 -13.93
N ILE A 24 38.71 -15.00 -13.28
CA ILE A 24 38.97 -15.86 -12.11
C ILE A 24 38.09 -15.42 -10.94
N VAL A 25 38.00 -14.12 -10.65
CA VAL A 25 37.13 -13.60 -9.56
C VAL A 25 35.67 -13.96 -9.81
N THR A 26 35.17 -13.76 -11.04
CA THR A 26 33.80 -14.14 -11.41
C THR A 26 33.57 -15.65 -11.27
N GLY A 27 34.51 -16.49 -11.73
CA GLY A 27 34.44 -17.94 -11.59
C GLY A 27 34.38 -18.39 -10.12
N VAL A 28 35.21 -17.81 -9.26
CA VAL A 28 35.21 -18.11 -7.82
C VAL A 28 33.88 -17.68 -7.17
N THR A 29 33.32 -16.53 -7.54
CA THR A 29 32.02 -16.09 -7.00
C THR A 29 30.84 -16.97 -7.42
N LEU A 30 30.92 -17.63 -8.59
CA LEU A 30 29.89 -18.55 -9.07
C LEU A 30 29.94 -19.92 -8.38
N ILE A 31 31.13 -20.37 -7.97
CA ILE A 31 31.33 -21.67 -7.33
C ILE A 31 31.03 -21.61 -5.82
N MET A 32 31.08 -20.42 -5.21
CA MET A 32 30.70 -20.22 -3.81
C MET A 32 29.17 -20.28 -3.64
N PRO A 33 28.61 -21.34 -3.01
CA PRO A 33 27.16 -21.56 -2.93
C PRO A 33 26.41 -20.54 -2.06
N ASN A 34 27.14 -19.63 -1.40
CA ASN A 34 26.62 -18.69 -0.41
C ASN A 34 26.82 -17.20 -0.76
N SER A 35 27.44 -16.85 -1.90
CA SER A 35 27.63 -15.44 -2.26
C SER A 35 26.34 -14.78 -2.75
N TYR A 36 25.48 -15.55 -3.43
CA TYR A 36 24.11 -15.12 -3.77
C TYR A 36 23.22 -14.97 -2.52
N SER A 37 23.50 -15.74 -1.45
CA SER A 37 22.71 -15.77 -0.22
C SER A 37 22.70 -14.44 0.55
N ILE A 38 23.69 -13.57 0.39
CA ILE A 38 23.73 -12.30 1.15
C ILE A 38 22.74 -11.28 0.56
N PHE A 39 22.49 -11.34 -0.75
CA PHE A 39 21.44 -10.54 -1.39
C PHE A 39 20.07 -11.19 -1.20
N THR A 40 19.93 -12.51 -1.36
CA THR A 40 18.63 -13.18 -1.10
C THR A 40 18.22 -13.18 0.37
N LYS A 41 19.13 -13.25 1.36
CA LYS A 41 18.74 -13.17 2.78
C LYS A 41 18.04 -11.87 3.14
N LYS A 42 18.40 -10.75 2.51
CA LYS A 42 17.66 -9.50 2.70
C LYS A 42 16.25 -9.54 2.08
N TYR A 43 16.04 -10.33 1.04
CA TYR A 43 14.72 -10.49 0.41
C TYR A 43 13.87 -11.61 1.04
N GLU A 44 14.46 -12.68 1.57
CA GLU A 44 13.74 -13.73 2.31
C GLU A 44 13.17 -13.19 3.63
N THR A 45 13.86 -12.24 4.28
CA THR A 45 13.31 -11.56 5.47
C THR A 45 12.19 -10.56 5.12
N LEU A 46 11.99 -10.26 3.84
CA LEU A 46 10.89 -9.44 3.30
C LEU A 46 9.86 -10.28 2.53
N GLY A 47 10.01 -11.60 2.53
CA GLY A 47 9.38 -12.51 1.57
C GLY A 47 8.40 -13.47 2.22
N ASN A 48 7.38 -12.95 2.89
CA ASN A 48 6.06 -13.58 2.87
C ASN A 48 4.97 -12.51 2.74
N VAL A 49 5.17 -11.58 1.80
CA VAL A 49 4.06 -10.80 1.25
C VAL A 49 3.39 -11.70 0.20
N SER A 50 2.74 -12.76 0.68
CA SER A 50 1.71 -13.43 -0.12
C SER A 50 0.63 -12.39 -0.36
N ALA A 51 0.04 -12.38 -1.56
CA ALA A 51 -1.22 -11.68 -1.78
C ALA A 51 -2.27 -12.36 -0.89
N ILE A 52 -2.37 -11.90 0.37
CA ILE A 52 -3.29 -12.42 1.37
C ILE A 52 -4.69 -12.10 0.86
N SER A 53 -5.50 -13.15 0.74
CA SER A 53 -6.84 -12.99 0.21
C SER A 53 -7.70 -12.23 1.23
N LYS A 54 -8.63 -11.42 0.73
CA LYS A 54 -9.64 -10.66 1.49
C LYS A 54 -10.04 -11.27 2.86
N ASN A 55 -10.53 -12.51 2.84
CA ASN A 55 -11.10 -13.20 4.00
C ASN A 55 -10.06 -13.59 5.05
N GLU A 56 -8.78 -13.60 4.68
CA GLU A 56 -7.67 -13.87 5.59
C GLU A 56 -7.31 -12.63 6.41
N LEU A 57 -7.69 -11.43 5.97
CA LEU A 57 -7.35 -10.17 6.64
C LEU A 57 -8.53 -9.54 7.39
N ILE A 58 -9.71 -9.53 6.77
CA ILE A 58 -10.90 -8.86 7.30
C ILE A 58 -12.08 -9.84 7.27
N GLU A 59 -12.74 -9.97 8.41
CA GLU A 59 -13.93 -10.81 8.58
C GLU A 59 -15.20 -10.05 8.17
N ASP A 60 -15.32 -8.77 8.55
CA ASP A 60 -16.47 -7.94 8.23
C ASP A 60 -16.06 -6.47 8.00
N PHE A 61 -16.69 -5.84 7.03
CA PHE A 61 -16.50 -4.43 6.66
C PHE A 61 -17.85 -3.82 6.26
N LYS A 62 -18.28 -2.81 7.00
CA LYS A 62 -19.55 -2.10 6.72
C LYS A 62 -19.53 -0.66 7.21
N VAL A 63 -20.38 0.15 6.60
CA VAL A 63 -20.64 1.53 7.03
C VAL A 63 -22.02 1.55 7.71
N VAL A 64 -22.08 2.16 8.90
CA VAL A 64 -23.32 2.29 9.68
C VAL A 64 -23.60 3.77 9.93
N ASN A 65 -24.87 4.16 9.76
CA ASN A 65 -25.34 5.54 9.87
C ASN A 65 -26.28 5.72 11.07
N ASP A 66 -25.80 5.41 12.28
CA ASP A 66 -26.54 5.57 13.54
C ASP A 66 -26.25 6.96 14.16
N GLY A 67 -26.49 8.03 13.40
CA GLY A 67 -26.21 9.42 13.80
C GLY A 67 -24.87 9.94 13.28
N ILE A 68 -23.74 9.36 13.71
CA ILE A 68 -22.41 9.64 13.13
C ILE A 68 -22.06 8.50 12.17
N PRO A 69 -21.90 8.76 10.86
CA PRO A 69 -21.43 7.76 9.91
C PRO A 69 -20.13 7.13 10.39
N THR A 70 -20.16 5.83 10.61
CA THR A 70 -19.06 5.09 11.23
C THR A 70 -18.76 3.84 10.43
N ILE A 71 -17.48 3.64 10.15
CA ILE A 71 -16.96 2.44 9.50
C ILE A 71 -16.72 1.39 10.59
N LYS A 72 -17.32 0.21 10.43
CA LYS A 72 -17.12 -0.94 11.30
C LYS A 72 -16.28 -1.98 10.58
N ILE A 73 -15.18 -2.39 11.19
CA ILE A 73 -14.21 -3.33 10.61
C ILE A 73 -13.88 -4.38 11.65
N LYS A 74 -13.86 -5.64 11.24
CA LYS A 74 -13.45 -6.74 12.09
C LYS A 74 -12.28 -7.49 11.45
N LYS A 75 -11.21 -7.65 12.22
CA LYS A 75 -10.03 -8.44 11.83
C LYS A 75 -10.39 -9.92 11.77
N THR A 76 -9.83 -10.65 10.80
CA THR A 76 -9.95 -12.10 10.76
C THR A 76 -9.24 -12.74 11.96
N LYS A 77 -9.87 -13.78 12.53
CA LYS A 77 -9.31 -14.54 13.65
C LYS A 77 -7.98 -15.19 13.28
N ASP A 78 -7.10 -15.32 14.27
CA ASP A 78 -5.81 -16.02 14.15
C ASP A 78 -4.84 -15.39 13.13
N LEU A 79 -5.06 -14.13 12.73
CA LEU A 79 -4.11 -13.40 11.91
C LEU A 79 -2.86 -13.09 12.74
N GLY A 80 -1.74 -13.75 12.41
CA GLY A 80 -0.48 -13.67 13.14
C GLY A 80 0.26 -12.33 13.12
N TYR A 81 -0.38 -11.27 12.64
CA TYR A 81 0.15 -9.90 12.63
C TYR A 81 -0.98 -8.86 12.69
N ASP A 82 -0.59 -7.60 12.89
CA ASP A 82 -1.52 -6.47 13.01
C ASP A 82 -1.52 -5.60 11.74
N PRO A 83 -2.46 -5.79 10.82
CA PRO A 83 -2.54 -4.99 9.60
C PRO A 83 -2.93 -3.53 9.90
N ILE A 84 -2.37 -2.61 9.12
CA ILE A 84 -2.81 -1.21 9.07
C ILE A 84 -3.64 -1.03 7.80
N VAL A 85 -4.93 -0.72 7.97
CA VAL A 85 -5.87 -0.49 6.87
C VAL A 85 -6.06 1.01 6.63
N TYR A 86 -6.21 1.36 5.37
CA TYR A 86 -6.45 2.72 4.87
C TYR A 86 -7.82 2.79 4.19
N PHE A 87 -8.32 4.01 4.00
CA PHE A 87 -9.62 4.23 3.40
C PHE A 87 -9.52 5.23 2.26
N SER A 88 -10.27 4.97 1.20
CA SER A 88 -10.50 5.88 0.08
C SER A 88 -11.98 6.15 -0.03
N VAL A 89 -12.37 7.38 -0.30
CA VAL A 89 -13.77 7.75 -0.52
C VAL A 89 -13.94 8.15 -1.98
N GLU A 90 -14.98 7.62 -2.61
CA GLU A 90 -15.32 7.88 -4.00
C GLU A 90 -16.76 8.39 -4.14
N GLY A 91 -17.03 9.05 -5.26
CA GLY A 91 -18.33 9.65 -5.55
C GLY A 91 -18.51 11.04 -4.95
N GLU A 92 -19.74 11.51 -4.89
CA GLU A 92 -20.07 12.88 -4.45
C GLU A 92 -19.68 13.12 -3.00
N ALA A 93 -19.83 12.11 -2.13
CA ALA A 93 -19.49 12.16 -0.71
C ALA A 93 -18.01 12.51 -0.45
N ALA A 94 -17.11 12.18 -1.39
CA ALA A 94 -15.68 12.47 -1.25
C ALA A 94 -15.38 13.97 -1.12
N SER A 95 -16.24 14.83 -1.68
CA SER A 95 -16.08 16.29 -1.60
C SER A 95 -16.30 16.85 -0.19
N TYR A 96 -16.95 16.07 0.67
CA TYR A 96 -17.36 16.50 2.02
C TYR A 96 -16.55 15.81 3.13
N ILE A 97 -15.71 14.83 2.79
CA ILE A 97 -14.91 14.06 3.74
C ILE A 97 -13.45 14.47 3.55
N LEU A 98 -12.84 15.05 4.59
CA LEU A 98 -11.47 15.54 4.50
C LEU A 98 -10.46 14.39 4.48
N HIS A 99 -10.53 13.51 5.48
CA HIS A 99 -9.72 12.32 5.60
C HIS A 99 -10.40 11.34 6.56
N ILE A 100 -10.12 10.04 6.37
CA ILE A 100 -10.46 8.99 7.32
C ILE A 100 -9.13 8.47 7.86
N GLN A 101 -9.00 8.40 9.20
CA GLN A 101 -7.76 7.98 9.82
C GLN A 101 -7.51 6.49 9.55
N PRO A 102 -6.27 6.08 9.22
CA PRO A 102 -5.92 4.68 9.11
C PRO A 102 -6.03 3.99 10.47
N VAL A 103 -6.32 2.70 10.47
CA VAL A 103 -6.50 1.93 11.69
C VAL A 103 -5.62 0.69 11.68
N LYS A 104 -4.92 0.48 12.80
CA LYS A 104 -4.18 -0.74 13.07
C LYS A 104 -5.10 -1.75 13.76
N LEU A 105 -5.33 -2.90 13.13
CA LEU A 105 -6.18 -3.96 13.67
C LEU A 105 -5.33 -4.90 14.55
N VAL A 106 -5.42 -4.71 15.86
CA VAL A 106 -4.65 -5.47 16.87
C VAL A 106 -5.46 -6.65 17.41
N ASP A 107 -6.70 -6.39 17.83
CA ASP A 107 -7.64 -7.33 18.43
C ASP A 107 -8.58 -7.91 17.35
N ASP A 108 -8.78 -9.22 17.35
CA ASP A 108 -9.70 -9.93 16.44
C ASP A 108 -11.08 -10.21 17.07
N SER A 109 -11.25 -9.93 18.35
CA SER A 109 -12.48 -10.18 19.10
C SER A 109 -13.52 -9.05 18.99
N GLN A 110 -13.11 -7.85 18.56
CA GLN A 110 -13.96 -6.65 18.54
C GLN A 110 -14.00 -5.96 17.18
N TYR A 111 -15.07 -5.17 16.99
CA TYR A 111 -15.17 -4.25 15.87
C TYR A 111 -14.38 -2.97 16.16
N TYR A 112 -13.56 -2.57 15.20
CA TYR A 112 -13.00 -1.23 15.13
C TYR A 112 -14.05 -0.28 14.55
N ASN A 113 -14.30 0.81 15.26
CA ASN A 113 -15.24 1.85 14.86
C ASN A 113 -14.47 3.10 14.45
N VAL A 114 -14.51 3.46 13.16
CA VAL A 114 -13.82 4.63 12.61
C VAL A 114 -14.86 5.68 12.24
N PRO A 115 -14.97 6.80 12.98
CA PRO A 115 -15.92 7.84 12.64
C PRO A 115 -15.48 8.57 11.36
N ILE A 116 -16.45 8.87 10.51
CA ILE A 116 -16.25 9.65 9.29
C ILE A 116 -16.46 11.12 9.63
N ASN A 117 -15.37 11.89 9.65
CA ASN A 117 -15.42 13.31 9.90
C ASN A 117 -15.70 14.07 8.60
N VAL A 118 -16.79 14.84 8.58
CA VAL A 118 -17.13 15.72 7.48
C VAL A 118 -16.52 17.10 7.67
N ASN A 119 -16.17 17.75 6.57
CA ASN A 119 -15.71 19.12 6.55
C ASN A 119 -16.38 19.84 5.37
N VAL A 120 -17.42 20.60 5.68
CA VAL A 120 -18.24 21.28 4.69
C VAL A 120 -17.93 22.77 4.73
N ASN A 121 -17.64 23.34 3.56
CA ASN A 121 -17.42 24.79 3.43
C ASN A 121 -18.69 25.53 2.98
N LEU A 122 -18.68 26.86 3.10
CA LEU A 122 -19.86 27.68 2.79
C LEU A 122 -20.38 27.50 1.35
N TYR A 123 -19.48 27.34 0.37
CA TYR A 123 -19.87 27.11 -1.03
C TYR A 123 -20.60 25.77 -1.19
N GLN A 124 -20.11 24.73 -0.53
CA GLN A 124 -20.74 23.40 -0.52
C GLN A 124 -22.11 23.42 0.18
N VAL A 125 -22.28 24.17 1.27
CA VAL A 125 -23.59 24.35 1.91
C VAL A 125 -24.60 24.96 0.94
N ILE A 126 -24.19 25.99 0.19
CA ILE A 126 -25.06 26.64 -0.81
C ILE A 126 -25.44 25.65 -1.91
N ASP A 127 -24.52 24.81 -2.38
CA ASP A 127 -24.81 23.80 -3.40
C ASP A 127 -25.70 22.66 -2.89
N LEU A 128 -25.54 22.25 -1.63
CA LEU A 128 -26.42 21.28 -0.96
C LEU A 128 -27.86 21.80 -0.86
N LEU A 129 -28.03 23.08 -0.56
CA LEU A 129 -29.32 23.76 -0.50
C LEU A 129 -29.98 23.85 -1.88
N LYS A 130 -29.25 24.17 -2.95
CA LYS A 130 -29.82 24.23 -4.32
C LYS A 130 -30.40 22.89 -4.78
N ASN A 131 -29.79 21.77 -4.38
CA ASN A 131 -30.18 20.43 -4.80
C ASN A 131 -31.31 19.82 -3.94
N TYR A 132 -32.42 20.54 -3.72
CA TYR A 132 -33.53 20.15 -2.82
C TYR A 132 -34.14 18.75 -3.03
N LYS A 133 -33.96 18.11 -4.19
CA LYS A 133 -34.60 16.82 -4.51
C LYS A 133 -33.88 15.58 -3.96
N GLN A 134 -32.68 15.74 -3.42
CA GLN A 134 -31.84 14.62 -2.99
C GLN A 134 -31.55 14.76 -1.50
N ASP A 135 -32.03 13.84 -0.67
CA ASP A 135 -31.87 13.92 0.79
C ASP A 135 -30.52 13.38 1.29
N CYS A 136 -29.86 12.57 0.45
CA CYS A 136 -28.57 11.95 0.78
C CYS A 136 -27.56 12.12 -0.35
N VAL A 137 -26.32 12.44 0.01
CA VAL A 137 -25.17 12.47 -0.90
C VAL A 137 -24.59 11.05 -0.99
N PRO A 138 -24.61 10.41 -2.17
CA PRO A 138 -24.08 9.07 -2.35
C PRO A 138 -22.55 9.09 -2.44
N GLY A 139 -21.96 8.00 -1.98
CA GLY A 139 -20.55 7.72 -2.15
C GLY A 139 -20.23 6.26 -1.92
N LYS A 140 -18.95 5.94 -2.01
CA LYS A 140 -18.42 4.62 -1.72
C LYS A 140 -17.17 4.76 -0.87
N ILE A 141 -16.98 3.87 0.08
CA ILE A 141 -15.73 3.76 0.82
C ILE A 141 -15.03 2.49 0.37
N ARG A 142 -13.78 2.64 -0.03
CA ARG A 142 -12.87 1.56 -0.37
C ARG A 142 -11.89 1.34 0.78
N LEU A 143 -11.84 0.13 1.29
CA LEU A 143 -10.81 -0.30 2.22
C LEU A 143 -9.58 -0.74 1.44
N LYS A 144 -8.41 -0.18 1.78
CA LYS A 144 -7.12 -0.46 1.16
C LYS A 144 -6.13 -1.02 2.17
N TYR A 145 -5.42 -2.08 1.79
CA TYR A 145 -4.28 -2.62 2.53
C TYR A 145 -3.11 -2.80 1.55
N LEU A 146 -1.88 -2.38 1.94
CA LEU A 146 -0.61 -2.43 1.18
C LEU A 146 -0.75 -2.42 -0.35
N ASN A 147 -0.43 -1.33 -1.06
CA ASN A 147 -0.45 -1.28 -2.54
C ASN A 147 -1.73 -1.87 -3.20
N GLU A 148 -2.90 -1.66 -2.59
CA GLU A 148 -4.21 -2.10 -3.13
C GLU A 148 -4.40 -3.63 -3.19
N PHE A 149 -3.72 -4.40 -2.34
CA PHE A 149 -3.97 -5.85 -2.21
C PHE A 149 -5.40 -6.19 -1.74
N ILE A 150 -6.10 -5.23 -1.12
CA ILE A 150 -7.52 -5.30 -0.80
C ILE A 150 -8.20 -4.07 -1.41
N ASP A 151 -9.30 -4.29 -2.15
CA ASP A 151 -10.18 -3.26 -2.72
C ASP A 151 -11.65 -3.65 -2.43
N GLU A 152 -12.08 -3.44 -1.19
CA GLU A 152 -13.47 -3.70 -0.78
C GLU A 152 -14.29 -2.42 -0.77
N GLU A 153 -15.40 -2.42 -1.49
CA GLU A 153 -16.34 -1.30 -1.55
C GLU A 153 -17.50 -1.49 -0.56
N ALA A 154 -17.77 -0.47 0.24
CA ALA A 154 -19.01 -0.32 0.98
C ALA A 154 -19.76 0.93 0.51
N GLU A 155 -21.08 0.82 0.36
CA GLU A 155 -21.93 1.98 0.08
C GLU A 155 -21.89 2.97 1.25
N LEU A 156 -21.71 4.24 0.93
CA LEU A 156 -21.82 5.36 1.86
C LEU A 156 -22.96 6.27 1.40
N LYS A 157 -23.85 6.64 2.33
CA LYS A 157 -24.89 7.64 2.08
C LYS A 157 -24.83 8.65 3.22
N LEU A 158 -24.42 9.87 2.93
CA LEU A 158 -24.38 10.97 3.90
C LEU A 158 -25.70 11.72 3.83
N SER A 159 -26.42 11.85 4.94
CA SER A 159 -27.63 12.67 4.96
C SER A 159 -27.25 14.14 4.86
N LYS A 160 -28.04 14.92 4.13
CA LYS A 160 -27.83 16.38 4.08
C LYS A 160 -27.99 17.07 5.42
N SER A 161 -28.78 16.50 6.32
CA SER A 161 -28.91 17.01 7.70
C SER A 161 -27.63 16.88 8.52
N TYR A 162 -26.72 16.00 8.10
CA TYR A 162 -25.44 15.76 8.76
C TYR A 162 -24.28 16.58 8.14
N LEU A 163 -24.47 17.08 6.92
CA LEU A 163 -23.52 17.92 6.17
C LEU A 163 -23.79 19.41 6.40
#